data_AF-A0A8S0WC42-F1
#
_entry.id   AF-A0A8S0WC42-F1
#
_cell.length_a   1.000
_cell.length_b   1.000
_cell.length_c   1.000
_cell.angle_alpha   90.00
_cell.angle_beta   90.00
_cell.angle_gamma   90.00
#
_symmetry.space_group_name_H-M   'P 1'
#
loop_
_entity.id
_entity.type
_entity.pdbx_description
1 polymer ?
#
loop_
_entity_poly.entity_id
_entity_poly.type
_entity_poly.pdbx_seq_one_letter_code
_entity_poly.pdbx_strand_id
1 'polypeptide(L)'
;MTAQIGATWANLFMTLELRHGLDINNGSHIWLLQHIFLPLINFDLLLFAEGWNEHRIQIRDGPNRSPNDLFGFDMLVHGVRGDPLNEMMSPEELEVYGIDWEGLRDERLLESQQLNNGIEEGATSWIGQSGPPDHLNEVRVDSPNNPFTEETVAWLEDLIAPWRNGVGADDESHIELWAHALASAQSISNVF
;
A
#
# COMPACT_ATOMS: atom_id res chain seq x y z
N MET A 1 -6.12 4.66 -11.38
CA MET A 1 -4.95 3.87 -11.78
C MET A 1 -4.45 3.01 -10.62
N THR A 2 -4.17 3.58 -9.42
CA THR A 2 -3.92 2.82 -8.17
C THR A 2 -5.02 1.82 -7.82
N ALA A 3 -6.29 2.24 -7.94
CA ALA A 3 -7.44 1.38 -7.66
C ALA A 3 -7.55 0.15 -8.58
N GLN A 4 -6.90 0.17 -9.75
CA GLN A 4 -7.05 -0.89 -10.74
C GLN A 4 -6.17 -2.11 -10.42
N ILE A 5 -4.94 -1.90 -9.95
CA ILE A 5 -4.04 -2.99 -9.54
C ILE A 5 -4.56 -3.67 -8.27
N GLY A 6 -4.97 -2.87 -7.27
CA GLY A 6 -5.59 -3.40 -6.06
C GLY A 6 -6.86 -4.20 -6.36
N ALA A 7 -7.71 -3.70 -7.28
CA ALA A 7 -8.91 -4.42 -7.70
C ALA A 7 -8.61 -5.73 -8.44
N THR A 8 -7.58 -5.78 -9.29
CA THR A 8 -7.16 -7.01 -9.98
C THR A 8 -6.78 -8.10 -8.97
N TRP A 9 -5.87 -7.80 -8.05
CA TRP A 9 -5.44 -8.75 -7.03
C TRP A 9 -6.59 -9.17 -6.08
N ALA A 10 -7.45 -8.23 -5.70
CA ALA A 10 -8.64 -8.53 -4.91
C ALA A 10 -9.60 -9.48 -5.64
N ASN A 11 -9.83 -9.27 -6.94
CA ASN A 11 -10.69 -10.15 -7.76
C ASN A 11 -10.11 -11.54 -7.92
N LEU A 12 -8.78 -11.65 -8.07
CA LEU A 12 -8.09 -12.93 -8.11
C LEU A 12 -8.29 -13.68 -6.78
N PHE A 13 -8.01 -13.05 -5.64
CA PHE A 13 -8.16 -13.70 -4.33
C PHE A 13 -9.60 -14.09 -4.01
N MET A 14 -10.57 -13.25 -4.38
CA MET A 14 -11.99 -13.60 -4.29
C MET A 14 -12.32 -14.82 -5.18
N THR A 15 -11.70 -14.92 -6.36
CA THR A 15 -11.85 -16.08 -7.24
C THR A 15 -11.23 -17.34 -6.62
N LEU A 16 -10.06 -17.22 -6.00
CA LEU A 16 -9.42 -18.33 -5.28
C LEU A 16 -10.28 -18.84 -4.12
N GLU A 17 -10.89 -17.93 -3.36
CA GLU A 17 -11.80 -18.26 -2.25
C GLU A 17 -13.05 -18.97 -2.75
N LEU A 18 -13.72 -18.41 -3.77
CA LEU A 18 -14.99 -18.93 -4.25
C LEU A 18 -14.86 -20.24 -5.06
N ARG A 19 -13.73 -20.47 -5.73
CA ARG A 19 -13.61 -21.53 -6.75
C ARG A 19 -12.40 -22.45 -6.60
N HIS A 20 -11.35 -22.06 -5.88
CA HIS A 20 -10.08 -22.80 -5.83
C HIS A 20 -9.63 -23.16 -4.40
N GLY A 21 -10.56 -23.16 -3.44
CA GLY A 21 -10.34 -23.75 -2.12
C GLY A 21 -9.46 -22.93 -1.16
N LEU A 22 -9.28 -21.64 -1.43
CA LEU A 22 -8.67 -20.73 -0.45
C LEU A 22 -9.63 -20.55 0.75
N ASP A 23 -9.29 -21.13 1.89
CA ASP A 23 -9.93 -20.83 3.18
C ASP A 23 -9.23 -19.67 3.89
N ILE A 24 -9.92 -18.52 3.98
CA ILE A 24 -9.41 -17.31 4.64
C ILE A 24 -9.28 -17.45 6.16
N ASN A 25 -9.94 -18.45 6.76
CA ASN A 25 -9.86 -18.72 8.20
C ASN A 25 -8.70 -19.66 8.54
N ASN A 26 -8.06 -20.26 7.54
CA ASN A 26 -6.91 -21.14 7.72
C ASN A 26 -5.61 -20.33 7.64
N GLY A 27 -4.94 -20.14 8.79
CA GLY A 27 -3.67 -19.40 8.87
C GLY A 27 -2.57 -19.96 7.96
N SER A 28 -2.58 -21.27 7.69
CA SER A 28 -1.64 -21.93 6.77
C SER A 28 -1.89 -21.51 5.31
N HIS A 29 -3.16 -21.36 4.92
CA HIS A 29 -3.53 -20.85 3.61
C HIS A 29 -3.16 -19.39 3.45
N ILE A 30 -3.37 -18.57 4.48
CA ILE A 30 -2.97 -17.15 4.48
C ILE A 30 -1.44 -17.04 4.36
N TRP A 31 -0.69 -17.87 5.09
CA TRP A 31 0.77 -17.94 4.95
C TRP A 31 1.19 -18.29 3.53
N LEU A 32 0.61 -19.35 2.95
CA LEU A 32 0.94 -19.81 1.60
C LEU A 32 0.61 -18.74 0.54
N LEU A 33 -0.55 -18.09 0.68
CA LEU A 33 -0.98 -17.00 -0.19
C LEU A 33 0.00 -15.83 -0.14
N GLN A 34 0.39 -15.38 1.05
CA GLN A 34 1.39 -14.33 1.21
C GLN A 34 2.73 -14.75 0.62
N HIS A 35 3.18 -15.96 0.92
CA HIS A 35 4.46 -16.47 0.45
C HIS A 35 4.55 -16.48 -1.08
N ILE A 36 3.50 -16.91 -1.77
CA ILE A 36 3.49 -17.00 -3.23
C ILE A 36 3.29 -15.64 -3.90
N PHE A 37 2.28 -14.87 -3.45
CA PHE A 37 1.81 -13.71 -4.20
C PHE A 37 2.37 -12.38 -3.71
N LEU A 38 2.86 -12.26 -2.47
CA LEU A 38 3.41 -10.99 -1.99
C LEU A 38 4.61 -10.50 -2.84
N PRO A 39 5.56 -11.36 -3.27
CA PRO A 39 6.61 -10.93 -4.18
C PRO A 39 6.08 -10.41 -5.53
N LEU A 40 5.04 -11.06 -6.07
CA LEU A 40 4.42 -10.68 -7.35
C LEU A 40 3.67 -9.35 -7.23
N ILE A 41 2.88 -9.18 -6.16
CA ILE A 41 2.19 -7.91 -5.85
C ILE A 41 3.20 -6.78 -5.69
N ASN A 42 4.29 -7.00 -4.94
CA ASN A 42 5.32 -5.99 -4.76
C ASN A 42 5.99 -5.60 -6.09
N PHE A 43 6.23 -6.58 -6.96
CA PHE A 43 6.75 -6.32 -8.30
C PHE A 43 5.79 -5.45 -9.13
N ASP A 44 4.50 -5.80 -9.17
CA ASP A 44 3.48 -5.01 -9.89
C ASP A 44 3.35 -3.60 -9.33
N LEU A 45 3.40 -3.45 -8.00
CA LEU A 45 3.35 -2.15 -7.33
C LEU A 45 4.57 -1.30 -7.64
N LEU A 46 5.76 -1.91 -7.72
CA LEU A 46 6.99 -1.22 -8.14
C LEU A 46 6.88 -0.75 -9.59
N LEU A 47 6.48 -1.64 -10.50
CA LEU A 47 6.29 -1.30 -11.92
C LEU A 47 5.27 -0.17 -12.08
N PHE A 48 4.19 -0.22 -11.32
CA PHE A 48 3.19 0.84 -11.27
C PHE A 48 3.78 2.14 -10.75
N ALA A 49 4.52 2.11 -9.65
CA ALA A 49 5.12 3.30 -9.06
C ALA A 49 6.09 3.95 -10.06
N GLU A 50 6.94 3.17 -10.72
CA GLU A 50 7.84 3.66 -11.77
C GLU A 50 7.07 4.28 -12.94
N GLY A 51 6.06 3.58 -13.46
CA GLY A 51 5.24 4.09 -14.57
C GLY A 51 4.43 5.34 -14.19
N TRP A 52 3.93 5.40 -12.95
CA TRP A 52 3.20 6.55 -12.43
C TRP A 52 4.12 7.75 -12.22
N ASN A 53 5.33 7.53 -11.72
CA ASN A 53 6.32 8.58 -11.50
C ASN A 53 6.74 9.28 -12.79
N GLU A 54 6.67 8.59 -13.93
CA GLU A 54 6.91 9.14 -15.26
C GLU A 54 5.63 9.63 -15.97
N HIS A 55 4.44 9.34 -15.42
CA HIS A 55 3.18 9.69 -16.03
C HIS A 55 2.92 11.19 -15.98
N ARG A 56 2.70 11.83 -17.14
CA ARG A 56 2.41 13.26 -17.21
C ARG A 56 1.00 13.58 -16.72
N ILE A 57 0.91 14.26 -15.57
CA ILE A 57 -0.34 14.78 -15.05
C ILE A 57 -0.63 16.18 -15.60
N GLN A 58 -1.92 16.46 -15.80
CA GLN A 58 -2.37 17.80 -16.18
C GLN A 58 -2.42 18.68 -14.94
N ILE A 59 -1.74 19.82 -15.01
CA ILE A 59 -1.68 20.80 -13.93
C ILE A 59 -2.51 22.01 -14.36
N ARG A 60 -3.41 22.44 -13.49
CA ARG A 60 -4.22 23.65 -13.75
C ARG A 60 -3.28 24.84 -13.90
N ASP A 61 -3.43 25.57 -15.00
CA ASP A 61 -2.64 26.77 -15.33
C ASP A 61 -1.12 26.55 -15.53
N GLY A 62 -0.69 25.30 -15.81
CA GLY A 62 0.72 24.96 -16.00
C GLY A 62 0.99 23.90 -17.08
N PRO A 63 2.26 23.68 -17.46
CA PRO A 63 2.62 22.60 -18.37
C PRO A 63 2.43 21.23 -17.70
N ASN A 64 1.99 20.24 -18.49
CA ASN A 64 1.91 18.85 -18.00
C ASN A 64 3.29 18.37 -17.58
N ARG A 65 3.40 17.82 -16.37
CA ARG A 65 4.64 17.33 -15.77
C ARG A 65 4.42 15.96 -15.16
N SER A 66 5.46 15.13 -15.10
CA SER A 66 5.39 13.89 -14.32
C SER A 66 5.58 14.16 -12.82
N PRO A 67 5.15 13.26 -11.92
CA PRO A 67 5.51 13.35 -10.51
C PRO A 67 7.03 13.49 -10.28
N ASN A 68 7.86 12.79 -11.05
CA ASN A 68 9.32 12.95 -10.98
C ASN A 68 9.77 14.36 -11.41
N ASP A 69 9.21 14.91 -12.49
CA ASP A 69 9.48 16.29 -12.90
C ASP A 69 9.08 17.27 -11.80
N LEU A 70 7.92 17.05 -11.16
CA LEU A 70 7.48 17.91 -10.06
C LEU A 70 8.42 17.79 -8.88
N PHE A 71 8.76 16.60 -8.42
CA PHE A 71 9.67 16.45 -7.29
C PHE A 71 11.03 17.12 -7.53
N GLY A 72 11.64 16.87 -8.69
CA GLY A 72 12.97 17.40 -9.00
C GLY A 72 12.99 18.90 -9.32
N PHE A 73 12.13 19.37 -10.23
CA PHE A 73 12.14 20.78 -10.64
C PHE A 73 11.52 21.70 -9.58
N ASP A 74 10.54 21.22 -8.82
CA ASP A 74 9.90 22.04 -7.79
C ASP A 74 10.86 22.27 -6.62
N MET A 75 11.74 21.31 -6.30
CA MET A 75 12.85 21.54 -5.36
C MET A 75 13.85 22.58 -5.86
N LEU A 76 14.08 22.66 -7.17
CA LEU A 76 14.97 23.67 -7.77
C LEU A 76 14.35 25.08 -7.73
N VAL A 77 13.03 25.16 -7.93
CA VAL A 77 12.30 26.44 -8.04
C VAL A 77 11.87 26.96 -6.67
N HIS A 78 11.43 26.08 -5.77
CA HIS A 78 10.83 26.43 -4.48
C HIS A 78 11.69 26.06 -3.28
N GLY A 79 12.89 25.50 -3.50
CA GLY A 79 13.83 25.09 -2.47
C GLY A 79 13.70 23.63 -2.06
N VAL A 80 14.75 23.11 -1.41
CA VAL A 80 14.79 21.72 -0.91
C VAL A 80 13.69 21.51 0.11
N ARG A 81 12.91 20.44 -0.05
CA ARG A 81 11.88 20.02 0.91
C ARG A 81 12.41 18.84 1.73
N GLY A 82 12.07 18.78 3.02
CA GLY A 82 12.44 17.67 3.90
C GLY A 82 13.56 17.97 4.90
N ASP A 83 14.06 19.21 4.95
CA ASP A 83 14.91 19.64 6.06
C ASP A 83 14.10 19.67 7.37
N PRO A 84 14.72 19.33 8.52
CA PRO A 84 14.05 19.43 9.81
C PRO A 84 13.64 20.88 10.05
N LEU A 85 12.32 21.14 10.00
CA LEU A 85 11.75 22.48 10.16
C LEU A 85 12.10 23.14 11.50
N ASN A 86 12.53 22.35 12.50
CA ASN A 86 12.99 22.85 13.79
C ASN A 86 14.28 23.70 13.71
N GLU A 87 15.07 23.57 12.62
CA GLU A 87 16.29 24.34 12.41
C GLU A 87 16.02 25.64 11.62
N MET A 88 14.86 25.75 10.98
CA MET A 88 14.52 26.83 10.05
C MET A 88 13.37 27.72 10.52
N MET A 89 12.55 27.27 11.47
CA MET A 89 11.36 27.98 11.95
C MET A 89 11.32 27.97 13.48
N SER A 90 10.77 29.03 14.08
CA SER A 90 10.53 29.02 15.51
C SER A 90 9.43 27.98 15.87
N PRO A 91 9.38 27.50 17.12
CA PRO A 91 8.31 26.61 17.56
C PRO A 91 6.90 27.18 17.31
N GLU A 92 6.72 28.49 17.45
CA GLU A 92 5.45 29.19 17.21
C GLU A 92 5.10 29.26 15.71
N GLU A 93 6.10 29.42 14.85
CA GLU A 93 5.91 29.41 13.39
C GLU A 93 5.59 28.00 12.88
N LEU A 94 6.21 26.98 13.48
CA LEU A 94 5.96 25.58 13.18
C LEU A 94 4.53 25.15 13.56
N GLU A 95 3.98 25.73 14.63
CA GLU A 95 2.61 25.46 15.12
C GLU A 95 1.54 25.83 14.09
N VAL A 96 1.80 26.85 13.27
CA VAL A 96 0.87 27.34 12.25
C VAL A 96 1.27 26.93 10.82
N TYR A 97 2.37 26.19 10.68
CA TYR A 97 2.89 25.77 9.38
C TYR A 97 1.98 24.73 8.72
N GLY A 98 1.67 24.91 7.45
CA GLY A 98 0.79 24.01 6.69
C GLY A 98 -0.70 24.24 6.92
N ILE A 99 -1.09 25.19 7.78
CA ILE A 99 -2.49 25.60 7.92
C ILE A 99 -2.89 26.48 6.73
N ASP A 100 -3.86 26.02 5.95
CA ASP A 100 -4.50 26.84 4.91
C ASP A 100 -5.51 27.81 5.55
N TRP A 101 -5.01 28.97 5.97
CA TRP A 101 -5.82 30.03 6.57
C TRP A 101 -6.90 30.59 5.64
N GLU A 102 -6.69 30.51 4.32
CA GLU A 102 -7.69 30.94 3.34
C GLU A 102 -8.79 29.89 3.21
N GLY A 103 -8.42 28.60 3.13
CA GLY A 103 -9.35 27.48 3.14
C GLY A 103 -10.21 27.41 4.41
N LEU A 104 -9.65 27.76 5.58
CA LEU A 104 -10.39 27.88 6.84
C LEU A 104 -11.44 28.99 6.85
N ARG A 105 -11.37 29.93 5.92
CA ARG A 105 -12.36 31.02 5.74
C ARG A 105 -13.31 30.75 4.58
N ASP A 106 -13.10 29.67 3.81
CA ASP A 106 -13.99 29.29 2.72
C ASP A 106 -15.18 28.49 3.27
N GLU A 107 -16.33 29.18 3.32
CA GLU A 107 -17.60 28.63 3.77
C GLU A 107 -17.98 27.33 3.02
N ARG A 108 -17.63 27.21 1.74
CA ARG A 108 -17.99 26.05 0.92
C ARG A 108 -17.16 24.82 1.29
N LEU A 109 -15.89 25.01 1.67
CA LEU A 109 -15.04 23.94 2.17
C LEU A 109 -15.50 23.47 3.55
N LEU A 110 -15.85 24.41 4.44
CA LEU A 110 -16.38 24.11 5.77
C LEU A 110 -17.72 23.36 5.71
N GLU A 111 -18.65 23.80 4.86
CA GLU A 111 -19.93 23.10 4.64
C GLU A 111 -19.71 21.67 4.11
N SER A 112 -18.83 21.51 3.12
CA SER A 112 -18.47 20.20 2.58
C SER A 112 -17.85 19.28 3.64
N GLN A 113 -16.94 19.82 4.47
CA GLN A 113 -16.33 19.08 5.57
C GLN A 113 -17.38 18.62 6.57
N GLN A 114 -18.28 19.50 7.03
CA GLN A 114 -19.32 19.17 8.01
C GLN A 114 -20.29 18.11 7.49
N LEU A 115 -20.62 18.15 6.20
CA LEU A 115 -21.52 17.17 5.58
C LEU A 115 -20.87 15.79 5.42
N ASN A 116 -19.56 15.73 5.16
CA ASN A 116 -18.87 14.47 4.84
C ASN A 116 -18.14 13.85 6.04
N ASN A 117 -17.74 14.65 7.02
CA ASN A 117 -16.92 14.24 8.16
C ASN A 117 -17.64 14.56 9.49
N GLY A 118 -18.83 13.99 9.70
CA GLY A 118 -19.68 14.25 10.88
C GLY A 118 -19.18 13.67 12.21
N ILE A 119 -17.94 13.17 12.26
CA ILE A 119 -17.30 12.69 13.49
C ILE A 119 -16.43 13.82 14.03
N GLU A 120 -16.82 14.38 15.18
CA GLU A 120 -15.90 15.19 15.99
C GLU A 120 -14.83 14.26 16.56
N GLU A 121 -13.79 13.98 15.78
CA GLU A 121 -12.51 13.58 16.37
C GLU A 121 -12.02 14.81 17.13
N GLY A 122 -12.24 14.80 18.45
CA GLY A 122 -11.84 15.90 19.33
C GLY A 122 -10.44 16.37 18.94
N ALA A 123 -10.30 17.68 18.72
CA ALA A 123 -9.08 18.27 18.20
C ALA A 123 -7.92 17.98 19.14
N THR A 124 -7.18 16.89 18.90
CA THR A 124 -5.77 16.79 19.32
C THR A 124 -4.98 17.61 18.31
N SER A 125 -5.25 18.91 18.36
CA SER A 125 -4.47 19.85 17.60
C SER A 125 -3.06 19.85 18.18
N TRP A 126 -2.07 19.94 17.32
CA TRP A 126 -0.72 20.35 17.72
C TRP A 126 -0.68 21.74 18.38
N ILE A 127 -1.80 22.49 18.34
CA ILE A 127 -2.00 23.73 19.10
C ILE A 127 -1.75 23.46 20.59
N GLY A 128 -0.66 24.02 21.11
CA GLY A 128 -0.19 23.81 22.48
C GLY A 128 0.95 22.80 22.66
N GLN A 129 1.72 22.46 21.61
CA GLN A 129 2.89 21.56 21.68
C GLN A 129 2.59 20.15 22.21
N SER A 130 1.32 19.75 22.17
CA SER A 130 0.98 18.35 22.31
C SER A 130 1.43 17.69 21.00
N GLY A 131 2.43 16.82 21.08
CA GLY A 131 2.97 16.11 19.92
C GLY A 131 1.89 15.31 19.17
N PRO A 132 2.25 14.52 18.15
CA PRO A 132 1.30 13.55 17.61
C PRO A 132 0.72 12.75 18.79
N PRO A 133 -0.56 12.33 18.73
CA PRO A 133 -1.18 11.55 19.79
C PRO A 133 -0.21 10.46 20.27
N ASP A 134 -0.14 10.23 21.60
CA ASP A 134 0.76 9.23 22.20
C ASP A 134 0.63 7.85 21.54
N HIS A 135 -0.50 7.62 20.86
CA HIS A 135 -0.77 6.50 19.99
C HIS A 135 -1.11 6.98 18.57
N LEU A 136 -0.17 6.83 17.64
CA LEU A 136 -0.47 6.88 16.22
C LEU A 136 -1.33 5.66 15.84
N ASN A 137 -2.11 5.77 14.77
CA ASN A 137 -2.80 4.64 14.18
C ASN A 137 -1.77 3.60 13.73
N GLU A 138 -1.53 2.58 14.56
CA GLU A 138 -0.71 1.42 14.22
C GLU A 138 -1.61 0.32 13.67
N VAL A 139 -1.45 -0.01 12.39
CA VAL A 139 -2.05 -1.23 11.83
C VAL A 139 -1.04 -2.35 12.02
N ARG A 140 -1.21 -3.12 13.11
CA ARG A 140 -0.42 -4.34 13.32
C ARG A 140 -0.87 -5.41 12.34
N VAL A 141 -0.02 -5.71 11.38
CA VAL A 141 -0.19 -6.86 10.48
C VAL A 141 0.77 -7.94 10.95
N ASP A 142 0.30 -8.81 11.84
CA ASP A 142 1.08 -9.97 12.27
C ASP A 142 1.29 -10.91 11.07
N SER A 143 2.52 -11.33 10.82
CA SER A 143 2.79 -12.34 9.80
C SER A 143 2.14 -13.67 10.26
N PRO A 144 1.40 -14.36 9.38
CA PRO A 144 0.82 -15.65 9.71
C PRO A 144 1.94 -16.62 10.08
N ASN A 145 1.69 -17.46 11.08
CA ASN A 145 2.66 -18.45 11.52
C ASN A 145 3.01 -19.39 10.36
N ASN A 146 4.31 -19.52 10.06
CA ASN A 146 4.80 -20.49 9.09
C ASN A 146 4.49 -21.91 9.59
N PRO A 147 3.66 -22.69 8.88
CA PRO A 147 3.33 -24.07 9.27
C PRO A 147 4.43 -25.08 8.91
N PHE A 148 5.47 -24.66 8.18
CA PHE A 148 6.51 -25.51 7.62
C PHE A 148 7.89 -25.29 8.25
N THR A 149 8.77 -26.29 8.12
CA THR A 149 10.19 -26.16 8.45
C THR A 149 10.94 -25.39 7.36
N GLU A 150 12.09 -24.82 7.68
CA GLU A 150 12.90 -24.09 6.69
C GLU A 150 13.26 -24.94 5.46
N GLU A 151 13.51 -26.24 5.64
CA GLU A 151 13.80 -27.17 4.55
C GLU A 151 12.59 -27.37 3.61
N THR A 152 11.38 -27.46 4.18
CA THR A 152 10.15 -27.62 3.39
C THR A 152 9.78 -26.33 2.66
N VAL A 153 10.06 -25.16 3.26
CA VAL A 153 9.93 -23.87 2.57
C VAL A 153 10.92 -23.77 1.41
N ALA A 154 12.18 -24.14 1.59
CA ALA A 154 13.18 -24.10 0.52
C ALA A 154 12.81 -25.02 -0.66
N TRP A 155 12.29 -26.21 -0.37
CA TRP A 155 11.78 -27.11 -1.40
C TRP A 155 10.56 -26.53 -2.14
N LEU A 156 9.64 -25.89 -1.40
CA LEU A 156 8.47 -25.26 -1.99
C LEU A 156 8.87 -24.08 -2.89
N GLU A 157 9.87 -23.30 -2.49
CA GLU A 157 10.48 -22.23 -3.29
C GLU A 157 11.08 -22.76 -4.60
N ASP A 158 11.85 -23.85 -4.56
CA ASP A 158 12.40 -24.49 -5.77
C ASP A 158 11.29 -25.00 -6.71
N LEU A 159 10.17 -25.48 -6.14
CA LEU A 159 9.02 -25.96 -6.91
C LEU A 159 8.27 -24.83 -7.61
N ILE A 160 8.08 -23.69 -6.94
CA ILE A 160 7.32 -22.54 -7.48
C ILE A 160 8.19 -21.60 -8.35
N ALA A 161 9.52 -21.66 -8.24
CA ALA A 161 10.43 -20.78 -8.98
C ALA A 161 10.23 -20.78 -10.51
N PRO A 162 9.96 -21.92 -11.19
CA PRO A 162 9.67 -21.93 -12.63
C PRO A 162 8.41 -21.14 -12.99
N TRP A 163 7.41 -21.18 -12.11
CA TRP A 163 6.13 -20.50 -12.30
C TRP A 163 6.30 -19.01 -12.04
N ARG A 164 6.98 -18.59 -10.96
CA ARG A 164 7.25 -17.17 -10.70
C ARG A 164 7.97 -16.45 -11.85
N ASN A 165 8.83 -17.16 -12.59
CA ASN A 165 9.62 -16.59 -13.68
C ASN A 165 8.97 -16.75 -15.07
N GLY A 166 7.97 -17.63 -15.21
CA GLY A 166 7.35 -17.99 -16.49
C GLY A 166 5.86 -17.66 -16.62
N VAL A 167 5.21 -17.28 -15.52
CA VAL A 167 3.78 -16.92 -15.46
C VAL A 167 3.54 -15.63 -16.25
N GLY A 168 2.59 -15.70 -17.19
CA GLY A 168 2.02 -14.51 -17.79
C GLY A 168 1.30 -13.70 -16.71
N ALA A 169 1.17 -12.38 -16.89
CA ALA A 169 0.45 -11.51 -15.95
C ALA A 169 -1.08 -11.71 -16.02
N ASP A 170 -1.54 -12.95 -16.17
CA ASP A 170 -2.92 -13.34 -16.35
C ASP A 170 -3.42 -14.20 -15.19
N ASP A 171 -4.72 -14.10 -14.91
CA ASP A 171 -5.34 -14.73 -13.75
C ASP A 171 -5.28 -16.27 -13.81
N GLU A 172 -5.28 -16.88 -15.00
CA GLU A 172 -5.26 -18.34 -15.16
C GLU A 172 -3.93 -18.92 -14.67
N SER A 173 -2.81 -18.31 -15.07
CA SER A 173 -1.48 -18.68 -14.59
C SER A 173 -1.33 -18.55 -13.06
N HIS A 174 -1.92 -17.51 -12.46
CA HIS A 174 -1.93 -17.33 -11.00
C HIS A 174 -2.79 -18.39 -10.28
N ILE A 175 -3.92 -18.77 -10.87
CA ILE A 175 -4.78 -19.83 -10.35
C ILE A 175 -4.05 -21.18 -10.39
N GLU A 176 -3.35 -21.49 -11.49
CA GLU A 176 -2.57 -22.72 -11.61
C GLU A 176 -1.45 -22.79 -10.57
N LEU A 177 -0.74 -21.67 -10.35
CA LEU A 177 0.28 -21.54 -9.32
C LEU A 177 -0.29 -21.83 -7.92
N TRP A 178 -1.44 -21.23 -7.59
CA TRP A 178 -2.12 -21.51 -6.33
C TRP A 178 -2.47 -23.00 -6.18
N ALA A 179 -3.09 -23.59 -7.21
CA ALA A 179 -3.51 -24.98 -7.17
C ALA A 179 -2.33 -25.95 -6.97
N HIS A 180 -1.22 -25.72 -7.67
CA HIS A 180 -0.02 -26.55 -7.54
C HIS A 180 0.63 -26.40 -6.17
N ALA A 181 0.75 -25.17 -5.66
CA ALA A 181 1.34 -24.93 -4.37
C ALA A 181 0.47 -25.50 -3.23
N LEU A 182 -0.86 -25.36 -3.31
CA LEU A 182 -1.79 -25.92 -2.33
C LEU A 182 -1.73 -27.45 -2.32
N ALA A 183 -1.76 -28.10 -3.49
CA ALA A 183 -1.66 -29.56 -3.58
C ALA A 183 -0.32 -30.08 -3.00
N SER A 184 0.76 -29.35 -3.25
CA SER A 184 2.09 -29.69 -2.73
C SER A 184 2.15 -29.52 -1.20
N ALA A 185 1.62 -28.42 -0.68
CA ALA A 185 1.50 -28.15 0.75
C ALA A 185 0.70 -29.25 1.48
N GLN A 186 -0.44 -29.65 0.91
CA GLN A 186 -1.29 -30.73 1.43
C GLN A 186 -0.59 -32.10 1.40
N SER A 187 0.24 -32.36 0.39
CA SER A 187 0.99 -33.62 0.31
C SER A 187 2.05 -33.79 1.40
N ILE A 188 2.52 -32.67 1.96
CA ILE A 188 3.61 -32.61 2.95
C ILE A 188 3.06 -32.52 4.38
N SER A 189 1.94 -31.81 4.57
CA SER A 189 1.36 -31.57 5.88
C SER A 189 -0.10 -31.97 5.93
N ASN A 190 -0.45 -32.86 6.86
CA ASN A 190 -1.84 -33.21 7.18
C ASN A 190 -2.61 -32.08 7.89
N VAL A 191 -1.97 -30.94 8.14
CA VAL A 191 -2.55 -29.76 8.81
C VAL A 191 -3.06 -28.74 7.77
N PHE A 192 -2.83 -28.98 6.48
CA PHE A 192 -3.25 -28.12 5.35
C PHE A 192 -4.58 -28.56 4.75
#